data_AF-A0A7S0UFH2-F1
#
_entry.id   AF-A0A7S0UFH2-F1
#
_cell.length_a   1.000
_cell.length_b   1.000
_cell.length_c   1.000
_cell.angle_alpha   90.00
_cell.angle_beta   90.00
_cell.angle_gamma   90.00
#
_symmetry.space_group_name_H-M   'P 1'
#
loop_
_entity.id
_entity.type
_entity.pdbx_description
1 polymer ?
#
loop_
_entity_poly.entity_id
_entity_poly.type
_entity_poly.pdbx_seq_one_letter_code
_entity_poly.pdbx_strand_id
1 'polypeptide(L)'
;GGFVNEGIDSAPRETLGKIRITSGAIQKAAQSEARSKRGLPDHLQRHTNKRQRRKLNPVTELNSVFEEVVGAMWKDASSANFRAPVDTRNNPRYKDIILNPIDLNIIRANTKEQKYPDRAAFLADVELLVSNCKEYNGTRDMALVSEVMALRTVCHDQLD
;
A
#
# COMPACT_ATOMS: atom_id res chain seq x y z
N GLY A 1 26.19 -58.49 30.17
CA GLY A 1 26.38 -57.23 30.91
C GLY A 1 26.27 -56.11 29.90
N GLY A 2 25.40 -55.12 30.04
CA GLY A 2 24.93 -54.52 31.29
C GLY A 2 25.94 -53.47 31.73
N PHE A 3 25.75 -52.23 31.28
CA PHE A 3 25.97 -51.03 32.09
C PHE A 3 24.91 -50.01 31.69
N VAL A 4 24.08 -49.75 32.69
CA VAL A 4 23.04 -48.73 32.78
C VAL A 4 23.69 -47.36 32.88
N ASN A 5 23.03 -46.33 32.33
CA ASN A 5 23.20 -44.97 32.81
C ASN A 5 21.80 -44.36 32.94
N GLU A 6 21.49 -43.99 34.18
CA GLU A 6 20.23 -43.41 34.61
C GLU A 6 20.14 -41.92 34.31
N GLY A 7 18.91 -41.48 34.04
CA GLY A 7 18.31 -40.34 34.73
C GLY A 7 18.97 -38.97 34.56
N ILE A 8 18.54 -38.23 33.55
CA ILE A 8 18.25 -36.81 33.75
C ILE A 8 16.80 -36.58 33.33
N ASP A 9 15.98 -36.42 34.37
CA ASP A 9 14.59 -36.02 34.31
C ASP A 9 14.53 -34.53 33.92
N SER A 10 13.93 -34.22 32.77
CA SER A 10 13.54 -32.84 32.45
C SER A 10 12.37 -32.81 31.47
N ALA A 11 11.18 -32.87 32.07
CA ALA A 11 9.92 -32.25 31.67
C ALA A 11 9.41 -32.41 30.22
N PRO A 12 8.14 -32.82 30.02
CA PRO A 12 7.49 -32.75 28.71
C PRO A 12 7.38 -31.28 28.29
N ARG A 13 7.95 -30.94 27.12
CA ARG A 13 7.66 -29.67 26.45
C ARG A 13 6.17 -29.63 26.10
N GLU A 14 5.45 -28.86 26.89
CA GLU A 14 4.05 -28.54 26.68
C GLU A 14 3.83 -28.03 25.25
N THR A 15 2.93 -28.72 24.55
CA THR A 15 2.38 -28.28 23.28
C THR A 15 1.55 -27.03 23.60
N LEU A 16 2.08 -25.84 23.30
CA LEU A 16 1.32 -24.58 23.43
C LEU A 16 0.06 -24.68 22.56
N GLY A 17 -1.05 -24.97 23.25
CA GLY A 17 -2.38 -25.02 22.68
C GLY A 17 -2.68 -23.71 21.98
N LYS A 18 -3.08 -23.82 20.71
CA LYS A 18 -3.66 -22.71 19.95
C LYS A 18 -4.82 -22.15 20.76
N ILE A 19 -4.65 -20.95 21.32
CA ILE A 19 -5.73 -20.21 21.97
C ILE A 19 -6.76 -19.90 20.89
N ARG A 20 -7.79 -20.74 20.80
CA ARG A 20 -8.96 -20.51 19.99
C ARG A 20 -9.81 -19.50 20.76
N ILE A 21 -9.72 -18.22 20.39
CA ILE A 21 -10.67 -17.22 20.88
C ILE A 21 -12.04 -17.61 20.31
N THR A 22 -12.86 -18.26 21.14
CA THR A 22 -14.26 -18.51 20.84
C THR A 22 -15.00 -17.17 20.91
N SER A 23 -15.76 -16.87 19.85
CA SER A 23 -16.56 -15.66 19.62
C SER A 23 -17.48 -15.22 20.79
N GLY A 24 -17.72 -16.06 21.79
CA GLY A 24 -18.54 -15.74 22.96
C GLY A 24 -17.90 -14.77 23.98
N ALA A 25 -16.56 -14.70 24.09
CA ALA A 25 -15.92 -13.80 25.06
C ALA A 25 -16.05 -12.31 24.68
N ILE A 26 -16.11 -12.03 23.38
CA ILE A 26 -16.25 -10.67 22.83
C ILE A 26 -17.66 -10.11 23.10
N GLN A 27 -18.68 -10.98 23.17
CA GLN A 27 -20.07 -10.54 23.40
C GLN A 27 -20.34 -10.10 24.84
N LYS A 28 -19.67 -10.68 25.84
CA LYS A 28 -19.89 -10.29 27.26
C LYS A 28 -19.30 -8.91 27.59
N ALA A 29 -18.18 -8.54 26.98
CA ALA A 29 -17.58 -7.21 27.14
C ALA A 29 -18.44 -6.10 26.49
N ALA A 30 -19.06 -6.38 25.34
CA ALA A 30 -19.94 -5.45 24.66
C ALA A 30 -21.22 -5.13 25.46
N GLN A 31 -21.75 -6.11 26.23
CA GLN A 31 -22.95 -5.91 27.05
C GLN A 31 -22.68 -5.11 28.34
N SER A 32 -21.50 -5.24 28.96
CA SER A 32 -21.15 -4.42 30.14
C SER A 32 -20.96 -2.94 29.78
N GLU A 33 -20.42 -2.66 28.59
CA GLU A 33 -20.20 -1.28 28.12
C GLU A 33 -21.52 -0.57 27.75
N ALA A 34 -22.49 -1.31 27.20
CA ALA A 34 -23.82 -0.79 26.87
C ALA A 34 -24.63 -0.42 28.12
N ARG A 35 -24.41 -1.10 29.25
CA ARG A 35 -25.15 -0.84 30.49
C ARG A 35 -24.69 0.44 31.21
N SER A 36 -23.41 0.81 31.08
CA SER A 36 -22.83 2.00 31.72
C SER A 36 -23.20 3.33 31.03
N LYS A 37 -23.63 3.32 29.76
CA LYS A 37 -23.90 4.53 28.98
C LYS A 37 -25.32 5.09 29.14
N ARG A 38 -26.22 4.39 29.82
CA ARG A 38 -27.64 4.79 29.97
C ARG A 38 -27.91 5.86 31.05
N GLY A 39 -26.88 6.41 31.68
CA GLY A 39 -26.99 7.40 32.76
C GLY A 39 -26.37 8.78 32.49
N LEU A 40 -25.79 9.03 31.31
CA LEU A 40 -25.16 10.34 31.03
C LEU A 40 -26.09 11.29 30.27
N PRO A 41 -26.24 12.56 30.70
CA PRO A 41 -27.01 13.56 29.98
C PRO A 41 -26.53 13.79 28.53
N ASP A 42 -27.48 13.94 27.60
CA ASP A 42 -27.30 14.11 26.15
C ASP A 42 -26.31 15.21 25.71
N HIS A 43 -26.06 16.19 26.56
CA HIS A 43 -25.11 17.28 26.29
C HIS A 43 -23.65 16.85 26.52
N LEU A 44 -23.38 15.87 27.39
CA LEU A 44 -22.04 15.32 27.66
C LEU A 44 -21.63 14.22 26.67
N GLN A 45 -22.59 13.53 26.06
CA GLN A 45 -22.31 12.52 25.02
C GLN A 45 -21.84 13.14 23.69
N ARG A 46 -22.17 14.41 23.42
CA ARG A 46 -21.81 15.11 22.18
C ARG A 46 -20.34 15.51 22.09
N HIS A 47 -19.66 15.70 23.22
CA HIS A 47 -18.27 16.16 23.25
C HIS A 47 -17.24 15.03 23.03
N THR A 48 -17.57 13.79 23.40
CA THR A 48 -16.67 12.63 23.28
C THR A 48 -16.72 12.00 21.89
N ASN A 49 -17.88 12.01 21.23
CA ASN A 49 -18.08 11.38 19.93
C ASN A 49 -17.54 12.19 18.74
N LYS A 50 -17.35 13.51 18.84
CA LYS A 50 -16.77 14.29 17.73
C LYS A 50 -15.29 13.98 17.47
N ARG A 51 -14.53 13.65 18.52
CA ARG A 51 -13.08 13.36 18.42
C ARG A 51 -12.77 11.95 17.93
N GLN A 52 -13.64 10.97 18.16
CA GLN A 52 -13.45 9.59 17.69
C GLN A 52 -13.96 9.34 16.25
N ARG A 53 -14.84 10.20 15.71
CA ARG A 53 -15.49 10.00 14.41
C ARG A 53 -14.65 10.31 13.16
N ARG A 54 -13.36 10.64 13.29
CA ARG A 54 -12.51 11.03 12.14
C ARG A 54 -11.10 10.42 12.17
N LYS A 55 -10.90 9.25 12.80
CA LYS A 55 -9.72 8.45 12.47
C LYS A 55 -10.05 7.74 11.15
N LEU A 56 -9.71 8.37 10.03
CA LEU A 56 -9.71 7.70 8.74
C LEU A 56 -8.84 6.45 8.85
N ASN A 57 -9.18 5.39 8.13
CA ASN A 57 -8.32 4.21 8.11
C ASN A 57 -6.94 4.65 7.58
N PRO A 58 -5.81 4.23 8.18
CA PRO A 58 -4.48 4.65 7.74
C PRO A 58 -4.22 4.41 6.24
N VAL A 59 -4.81 3.35 5.68
CA VAL A 59 -4.79 3.05 4.23
C VAL A 59 -5.50 4.13 3.41
N THR A 60 -6.61 4.67 3.91
CA THR A 60 -7.37 5.75 3.26
C THR A 60 -6.63 7.08 3.33
N GLU A 61 -5.94 7.39 4.45
CA GLU A 61 -5.08 8.57 4.54
C GLU A 61 -3.89 8.50 3.58
N LEU A 62 -3.26 7.33 3.47
CA LEU A 62 -2.18 7.11 2.51
C LEU A 62 -2.66 7.21 1.06
N ASN A 63 -3.86 6.71 0.76
CA ASN A 63 -4.42 6.79 -0.59
C ASN A 63 -4.65 8.23 -1.04
N SER A 64 -5.12 9.13 -0.15
CA SER A 64 -5.25 10.55 -0.50
C SER A 64 -3.90 11.18 -0.88
N VAL A 65 -2.81 10.80 -0.20
CA VAL A 65 -1.46 11.26 -0.56
C VAL A 65 -1.09 10.76 -1.96
N PHE A 66 -1.33 9.48 -2.26
CA PHE A 66 -1.06 8.95 -3.61
C PHE A 66 -1.90 9.63 -4.70
N GLU A 67 -3.17 9.95 -4.43
CA GLU A 67 -4.01 10.69 -5.37
C GLU A 67 -3.45 12.09 -5.67
N GLU A 68 -2.98 12.79 -4.64
CA GLU A 68 -2.32 14.09 -4.77
C GLU A 68 -1.03 14.00 -5.58
N VAL A 69 -0.17 13.00 -5.29
CA VAL A 69 1.08 12.75 -6.01
C VAL A 69 0.83 12.45 -7.48
N VAL A 70 -0.09 11.52 -7.80
CA VAL A 70 -0.46 11.22 -9.18
C VAL A 70 -1.04 12.46 -9.87
N GLY A 71 -1.82 13.27 -9.15
CA GLY A 71 -2.34 14.54 -9.64
C GLY A 71 -1.24 15.53 -9.99
N ALA A 72 -0.19 15.62 -9.18
CA ALA A 72 0.99 16.46 -9.44
C ALA A 72 1.78 15.95 -10.65
N MET A 73 2.08 14.65 -10.70
CA MET A 73 2.73 14.01 -11.85
C MET A 73 1.96 14.25 -13.14
N TRP A 74 0.62 14.16 -13.11
CA TRP A 74 -0.21 14.36 -14.30
C TRP A 74 -0.16 15.80 -14.85
N LYS A 75 -0.02 16.80 -13.96
CA LYS A 75 0.06 18.22 -14.33
C LYS A 75 1.43 18.60 -14.87
N ASP A 76 2.47 17.85 -14.52
CA ASP A 76 3.82 18.09 -15.03
C ASP A 76 3.88 17.98 -16.56
N ALA A 77 4.63 18.85 -17.20
CA ALA A 77 4.77 18.88 -18.66
C ALA A 77 5.42 17.59 -19.20
N SER A 78 6.31 16.98 -18.42
CA SER A 78 7.04 15.76 -18.75
C SER A 78 6.14 14.51 -18.77
N SER A 79 4.89 14.62 -18.31
CA SER A 79 3.96 13.48 -18.23
C SER A 79 3.34 13.08 -19.56
N ALA A 80 3.38 13.95 -20.57
CA ALA A 80 2.60 13.79 -21.79
C ALA A 80 2.76 12.40 -22.45
N ASN A 81 4.00 11.93 -22.59
CA ASN A 81 4.33 10.64 -23.22
C ASN A 81 4.01 9.41 -22.36
N PHE A 82 3.75 9.59 -21.06
CA PHE A 82 3.53 8.49 -20.11
C PHE A 82 2.09 8.40 -19.61
N ARG A 83 1.21 9.28 -20.07
CA ARG A 83 -0.22 9.30 -19.68
C ARG A 83 -1.00 8.10 -20.20
N ALA A 84 -0.56 7.46 -21.28
CA ALA A 84 -1.27 6.38 -21.94
C ALA A 84 -0.30 5.24 -22.33
N PRO A 85 -0.81 4.03 -22.58
CA PRO A 85 0.01 2.91 -23.03
C PRO A 85 0.77 3.25 -24.32
N VAL A 86 1.98 2.72 -24.47
CA VAL A 86 2.77 2.84 -25.70
C VAL A 86 2.03 2.22 -26.89
N ASP A 87 1.90 2.96 -28.00
CA ASP A 87 1.26 2.44 -29.22
C ASP A 87 2.16 1.40 -29.90
N THR A 88 1.83 0.13 -29.68
CA THR A 88 2.56 -1.02 -30.22
C THR A 88 2.49 -1.16 -31.74
N ARG A 89 1.61 -0.43 -32.45
CA ARG A 89 1.62 -0.39 -33.91
C ARG A 89 2.81 0.40 -34.43
N ASN A 90 3.15 1.50 -33.76
CA ASN A 90 4.31 2.33 -34.09
C ASN A 90 5.58 1.85 -33.39
N ASN A 91 5.43 1.04 -32.34
CA ASN A 91 6.49 0.45 -31.54
C ASN A 91 6.39 -1.08 -31.53
N PRO A 92 6.57 -1.76 -32.67
CA PRO A 92 6.25 -3.19 -32.82
C PRO A 92 7.06 -4.10 -31.89
N ARG A 93 8.27 -3.69 -31.51
CA ARG A 93 9.14 -4.44 -30.61
C ARG A 93 8.85 -4.22 -29.12
N TYR A 94 7.94 -3.32 -28.77
CA TYR A 94 7.71 -2.96 -27.36
C TYR A 94 7.26 -4.16 -26.53
N LYS A 95 6.36 -5.00 -27.08
CA LYS A 95 5.86 -6.20 -26.38
C LYS A 95 6.91 -7.31 -26.25
N ASP A 96 7.94 -7.31 -27.09
CA ASP A 96 9.01 -8.31 -27.04
C ASP A 96 10.08 -7.94 -26.00
N ILE A 97 10.20 -6.65 -25.68
CA ILE A 97 11.23 -6.11 -24.79
C ILE A 97 10.64 -5.87 -23.40
N ILE A 98 9.48 -5.21 -23.32
CA ILE A 98 8.86 -4.81 -22.06
C ILE A 98 7.85 -5.85 -21.60
N LEU A 99 8.22 -6.57 -20.55
CA LEU A 99 7.43 -7.68 -19.99
C LEU A 99 6.23 -7.20 -19.16
N ASN A 100 6.39 -6.09 -18.45
CA ASN A 100 5.37 -5.54 -17.56
C ASN A 100 5.06 -4.09 -17.97
N PRO A 101 4.23 -3.86 -19.01
CA PRO A 101 3.85 -2.51 -19.42
C PRO A 101 3.18 -1.73 -18.29
N ILE A 102 3.52 -0.45 -18.17
CA ILE A 102 2.90 0.47 -17.21
C ILE A 102 2.84 1.87 -17.80
N ASP A 103 1.86 2.65 -17.36
CA ASP A 103 1.64 4.05 -17.70
C ASP A 103 0.92 4.76 -16.53
N LEU A 104 0.84 6.08 -16.57
CA LEU A 104 0.22 6.88 -15.51
C LEU A 104 -1.29 6.64 -15.39
N ASN A 105 -1.98 6.16 -16.44
CA ASN A 105 -3.38 5.78 -16.33
C ASN A 105 -3.55 4.52 -15.48
N ILE A 106 -2.66 3.53 -15.64
CA ILE A 106 -2.62 2.33 -14.79
C ILE A 106 -2.33 2.71 -13.34
N ILE A 107 -1.28 3.51 -13.10
CA ILE A 107 -0.93 3.96 -11.75
C ILE A 107 -2.11 4.70 -11.11
N ARG A 108 -2.72 5.65 -11.84
CA ARG A 108 -3.90 6.38 -11.38
C ARG A 108 -5.09 5.48 -11.08
N ALA A 109 -5.33 4.44 -11.89
CA ALA A 109 -6.40 3.48 -11.66
C ALA A 109 -6.13 2.63 -10.40
N ASN A 110 -4.91 2.12 -10.25
CA ASN A 110 -4.49 1.38 -9.07
C ASN A 110 -4.59 2.21 -7.78
N THR A 111 -4.25 3.50 -7.84
CA THR A 111 -4.46 4.45 -6.73
C THR A 111 -5.95 4.62 -6.42
N LYS A 112 -6.81 4.84 -7.41
CA LYS A 112 -8.27 4.96 -7.18
C LYS A 112 -8.89 3.70 -6.60
N GLU A 113 -8.37 2.54 -6.99
CA GLU A 113 -8.79 1.22 -6.51
C GLU A 113 -8.11 0.82 -5.19
N GLN A 114 -7.32 1.70 -4.58
CA GLN A 114 -6.62 1.48 -3.30
C GLN A 114 -5.73 0.23 -3.29
N LYS A 115 -5.08 -0.07 -4.42
CA LYS A 115 -4.24 -1.27 -4.57
C LYS A 115 -2.87 -1.17 -3.93
N TYR A 116 -2.44 0.02 -3.53
CA TYR A 116 -1.13 0.21 -2.92
C TYR A 116 -1.24 0.16 -1.39
N PRO A 117 -0.76 -0.92 -0.74
CA PRO A 117 -0.85 -1.06 0.72
C PRO A 117 0.11 -0.10 1.45
N ASP A 118 1.18 0.34 0.81
CA ASP A 118 2.22 1.18 1.37
C ASP A 118 2.92 2.05 0.29
N ARG A 119 3.79 2.96 0.74
CA ARG A 119 4.59 3.84 -0.14
C ARG A 119 5.49 3.05 -1.08
N ALA A 120 6.04 1.93 -0.63
CA ALA A 120 6.97 1.14 -1.41
C ALA A 120 6.29 0.50 -2.63
N ALA A 121 5.06 -0.01 -2.46
CA ALA A 121 4.26 -0.55 -3.56
C ALA A 121 3.92 0.51 -4.61
N PHE A 122 3.56 1.73 -4.19
CA PHE A 122 3.32 2.84 -5.12
C PHE A 122 4.60 3.25 -5.87
N LEU A 123 5.72 3.41 -5.15
CA LEU A 123 7.01 3.76 -5.74
C LEU A 123 7.51 2.68 -6.70
N ALA A 124 7.24 1.40 -6.43
CA ALA A 124 7.63 0.30 -7.32
C ALA A 124 7.05 0.46 -8.73
N ASP A 125 5.79 0.88 -8.84
CA ASP A 125 5.14 1.15 -10.13
C ASP A 125 5.73 2.40 -10.84
N VAL A 126 6.11 3.42 -10.08
CA VAL A 126 6.81 4.60 -10.65
C VAL A 126 8.22 4.23 -11.14
N GLU A 127 8.95 3.40 -10.39
CA GLU A 127 10.25 2.88 -10.83
C GLU A 127 10.12 1.92 -12.02
N LEU A 128 9.03 1.15 -12.10
CA LEU A 128 8.74 0.32 -13.27
C LEU A 128 8.53 1.19 -14.52
N LEU A 129 7.83 2.32 -14.40
CA LEU A 129 7.66 3.28 -15.50
C LEU A 129 9.01 3.81 -16.00
N VAL A 130 9.90 4.16 -15.07
CA VAL A 130 11.27 4.62 -15.36
C VAL A 130 12.10 3.51 -16.01
N SER A 131 12.07 2.31 -15.44
CA SER A 131 12.81 1.15 -15.92
C SER A 131 12.40 0.78 -17.35
N ASN A 132 11.11 0.67 -17.60
CA ASN A 132 10.59 0.34 -18.93
C ASN A 132 10.97 1.40 -19.96
N CYS A 133 10.91 2.69 -19.59
CA CYS A 133 11.34 3.76 -20.48
C CYS A 133 12.83 3.66 -20.82
N LYS A 134 13.68 3.40 -19.83
CA LYS A 134 15.13 3.24 -20.03
C LYS A 134 15.48 1.98 -20.83
N GLU A 135 14.77 0.88 -20.58
CA GLU A 135 15.02 -0.40 -21.25
C GLU A 135 14.64 -0.33 -22.74
N TYR A 136 13.49 0.25 -23.06
CA TYR A 136 13.03 0.35 -24.44
C TYR A 136 13.74 1.45 -25.23
N ASN A 137 13.87 2.64 -24.64
CA ASN A 137 14.39 3.82 -25.34
C ASN A 137 15.90 3.99 -25.15
N GLY A 138 16.40 3.76 -23.93
CA GLY A 138 17.83 3.82 -23.61
C GLY A 138 18.51 5.08 -24.14
N THR A 139 19.64 4.90 -24.83
CA THR A 139 20.40 5.99 -25.44
C THR A 139 19.78 6.56 -26.73
N ARG A 140 18.72 5.94 -27.26
CA ARG A 140 18.08 6.32 -28.52
C ARG A 140 17.21 7.57 -28.37
N ASP A 141 16.62 7.74 -27.18
CA ASP A 141 15.79 8.90 -26.87
C ASP A 141 16.07 9.38 -25.44
N MET A 142 17.13 10.16 -25.31
CA MET A 142 17.53 10.74 -24.03
C MET A 142 16.56 11.79 -23.51
N ALA A 143 15.78 12.43 -24.39
CA ALA A 143 14.78 13.42 -23.98
C ALA A 143 13.67 12.70 -23.21
N LEU A 144 13.15 11.59 -23.74
CA LEU A 144 12.13 10.80 -23.08
C LEU A 144 12.63 10.19 -21.75
N VAL A 145 13.89 9.76 -21.70
CA VAL A 145 14.52 9.32 -20.44
C VAL A 145 14.63 10.47 -19.44
N SER A 146 14.94 11.69 -19.88
CA SER A 146 14.96 12.86 -18.98
C SER A 146 13.57 13.21 -18.47
N GLU A 147 12.53 13.12 -19.31
CA GLU A 147 11.14 13.38 -18.93
C GLU A 147 10.66 12.40 -17.86
N VAL A 148 10.91 11.09 -18.02
CA VAL A 148 10.49 10.09 -17.02
C VAL A 148 11.25 10.28 -15.70
N MET A 149 12.51 10.73 -15.75
CA MET A 149 13.30 11.04 -14.55
C MET A 149 12.76 12.27 -13.84
N ALA A 150 12.29 13.29 -14.57
CA ALA A 150 11.63 14.46 -13.97
C ALA A 150 10.33 14.05 -13.25
N LEU A 151 9.52 13.17 -13.84
CA LEU A 151 8.32 12.64 -13.16
C LEU A 151 8.64 11.84 -11.90
N ARG A 152 9.71 11.05 -11.94
CA ARG A 152 10.21 10.34 -10.76
C ARG A 152 10.56 11.34 -9.66
N THR A 153 11.25 12.44 -9.98
CA THR A 153 11.55 13.50 -9.02
C THR A 153 10.29 14.11 -8.42
N VAL A 154 9.30 14.48 -9.25
CA VAL A 154 8.00 14.99 -8.77
C VAL A 154 7.33 14.02 -7.81
N CYS A 155 7.39 12.72 -8.09
CA CYS A 155 6.85 11.68 -7.20
C CYS A 155 7.57 11.65 -5.85
N HIS A 156 8.91 11.66 -5.85
CA HIS A 156 9.70 11.63 -4.62
C HIS A 156 9.51 12.88 -3.78
N ASP A 157 9.57 14.06 -4.38
CA ASP A 157 9.46 15.35 -3.69
C ASP A 157 8.12 15.52 -2.96
N GLN A 158 7.05 14.88 -3.46
CA GLN A 158 5.72 14.92 -2.84
C GLN A 158 5.50 13.85 -1.76
N LEU A 159 6.41 12.88 -1.66
CA LEU A 159 6.32 11.75 -0.72
C LEU A 159 7.35 11.81 0.42
N ASP A 160 8.29 12.74 0.37
CA ASP A 160 9.27 13.02 1.43
C ASP A 160 8.78 14.13 2.39
#